data_AF-A0A444IUM9-F1
#
_entry.id   AF-A0A444IUM9-F1
#
_cell.length_a   1.000
_cell.length_b   1.000
_cell.length_c   1.000
_cell.angle_alpha   90.00
_cell.angle_beta   90.00
_cell.angle_gamma   90.00
#
_symmetry.space_group_name_H-M   'P 1'
#
loop_
_entity.id
_entity.type
_entity.pdbx_description
1 polymer ?
#
loop_
_entity_poly.entity_id
_entity_poly.type
_entity_poly.pdbx_seq_one_letter_code
_entity_poly.pdbx_strand_id
1 'polypeptide(L)'
;MVKSRKKPSTPTHQGSNLTKKLLVVDDSPVELQIIYKVLSKAGYTIITASDGVEGVEKALSEKPDLIILDVLMPKKNGFQACRSIKSCPETQHIPVILLSSKSEPADKFWGMKQGADLYLTKPLLPMGLLKAVAGFIAKHLLLRYEREERRQLRKRVQYGQHPTGS
;
A
#
# COMPACT_ATOMS: atom_id res chain seq x y z
N MET A 1 -15.68 55.44 0.59
CA MET A 1 -15.40 54.30 1.51
C MET A 1 -15.79 52.99 0.83
N VAL A 2 -14.82 52.26 0.28
CA VAL A 2 -15.04 50.93 -0.33
C VAL A 2 -15.08 49.89 0.79
N LYS A 3 -16.23 49.23 1.00
CA LYS A 3 -16.35 48.11 1.95
C LYS A 3 -15.63 46.89 1.38
N SER A 4 -14.47 46.57 1.95
CA SER A 4 -13.70 45.35 1.66
C SER A 4 -14.52 44.11 2.03
N ARG A 5 -14.91 43.31 1.04
CA ARG A 5 -15.52 41.99 1.26
C ARG A 5 -14.38 41.02 1.62
N LYS A 6 -14.33 40.59 2.88
CA LYS A 6 -13.48 39.46 3.30
C LYS A 6 -13.91 38.22 2.51
N LYS A 7 -12.98 37.64 1.76
CA LYS A 7 -13.18 36.34 1.09
C LYS A 7 -13.44 35.26 2.16
N PRO A 8 -14.38 34.32 1.94
CA PRO A 8 -14.57 33.20 2.84
C PRO A 8 -13.29 32.34 2.84
N SER A 9 -12.71 32.15 4.03
CA SER A 9 -11.57 31.26 4.24
C SER A 9 -12.00 29.82 4.02
N THR A 10 -11.37 29.17 3.04
CA THR A 10 -11.48 27.73 2.79
C THR A 10 -11.14 26.93 4.05
N PRO A 11 -11.87 25.85 4.37
CA PRO A 11 -11.49 24.96 5.46
C PRO A 11 -10.18 24.28 5.09
N THR A 12 -9.12 24.61 5.82
CA THR A 12 -7.83 23.94 5.75
C THR A 12 -8.03 22.50 6.20
N HIS A 13 -8.13 21.56 5.26
CA HIS A 13 -7.89 20.15 5.56
C HIS A 13 -6.41 20.01 5.94
N GLN A 14 -6.09 20.21 7.22
CA GLN A 14 -4.91 19.61 7.82
C GLN A 14 -5.16 18.10 7.88
N GLY A 15 -5.08 17.44 6.72
CA GLY A 15 -4.87 16.01 6.69
C GLY A 15 -3.55 15.76 7.37
N SER A 16 -3.56 15.10 8.53
CA SER A 16 -2.37 14.57 9.16
C SER A 16 -1.51 13.93 8.06
N ASN A 17 -0.31 14.45 7.84
CA ASN A 17 0.65 13.91 6.89
C ASN A 17 1.18 12.59 7.49
N LEU A 18 0.31 11.57 7.54
CA LEU A 18 0.62 10.26 8.09
C LEU A 18 1.57 9.59 7.12
N THR A 19 2.85 9.64 7.46
CA THR A 19 3.93 8.92 6.79
C THR A 19 3.49 7.49 6.53
N LYS A 20 3.51 7.08 5.26
CA LYS A 20 3.05 5.74 4.85
C LYS A 20 4.07 4.68 5.24
N LYS A 21 3.58 3.58 5.83
CA LYS A 21 4.40 2.50 6.34
C LYS A 21 4.48 1.38 5.31
N LEU A 22 5.69 1.01 4.89
CA LEU A 22 5.93 -0.05 3.91
C LEU A 22 6.71 -1.19 4.57
N LEU A 23 6.34 -2.43 4.24
CA LEU A 23 7.08 -3.61 4.62
C LEU A 23 7.90 -4.12 3.43
N VAL A 24 9.20 -4.31 3.64
CA VAL A 24 10.11 -4.89 2.63
C VAL A 24 10.60 -6.22 3.16
N VAL A 25 10.39 -7.29 2.39
CA VAL A 25 10.74 -8.67 2.77
C VAL A 25 11.71 -9.23 1.73
N ASP A 26 12.94 -9.49 2.15
CA ASP A 26 14.02 -10.01 1.31
C ASP A 26 15.08 -10.64 2.22
N ASP A 27 15.65 -11.78 1.85
CA ASP A 27 16.68 -12.47 2.63
C ASP A 27 18.09 -11.90 2.39
N SER A 28 18.25 -11.05 1.36
CA SER A 28 19.48 -10.30 1.11
C SER A 28 19.51 -9.00 1.94
N PRO A 29 20.43 -8.87 2.91
CA PRO A 29 20.57 -7.63 3.66
C PRO A 29 20.94 -6.44 2.77
N VAL A 30 21.65 -6.71 1.66
CA VAL A 30 22.05 -5.68 0.69
C VAL A 30 20.83 -5.12 -0.04
N GLU A 31 19.94 -5.99 -0.52
CA GLU A 31 18.70 -5.56 -1.20
C GLU A 31 17.78 -4.79 -0.25
N LEU A 32 17.60 -5.27 0.98
CA LEU A 32 16.86 -4.56 2.02
C LEU A 32 17.41 -3.14 2.22
N GLN A 33 18.73 -2.98 2.34
CA GLN A 33 19.37 -1.67 2.54
C GLN A 33 19.24 -0.74 1.33
N ILE A 34 19.31 -1.27 0.10
CA ILE A 34 19.11 -0.48 -1.13
C ILE A 34 17.67 0.05 -1.17
N ILE A 35 16.68 -0.85 -1.02
CA ILE A 35 15.27 -0.49 -1.06
C ILE A 35 14.92 0.48 0.07
N TYR A 36 15.40 0.21 1.28
CA TYR A 36 15.24 1.10 2.43
C TYR A 36 15.72 2.52 2.11
N LYS A 37 16.96 2.67 1.63
CA LYS A 37 17.54 3.99 1.30
C LYS A 37 16.72 4.72 0.24
N VAL A 38 16.26 4.02 -0.80
CA VAL A 38 15.45 4.62 -1.88
C VAL A 38 14.11 5.13 -1.34
N LEU A 39 13.40 4.29 -0.58
CA LEU A 39 12.03 4.60 -0.14
C LEU A 39 12.01 5.55 1.06
N SER A 40 12.93 5.43 2.01
CA SER A 40 13.02 6.37 3.14
C SER A 40 13.34 7.79 2.69
N LYS A 41 14.20 7.97 1.68
CA LYS A 41 14.46 9.29 1.08
C LYS A 41 13.21 9.90 0.43
N ALA A 42 12.27 9.08 -0.01
CA ALA A 42 10.98 9.52 -0.55
C ALA A 42 9.93 9.79 0.55
N GLY A 43 10.29 9.70 1.83
CA GLY A 43 9.41 10.03 2.95
C GLY A 43 8.52 8.88 3.42
N TYR A 44 8.90 7.62 3.15
CA TYR A 44 8.20 6.44 3.67
C TYR A 44 8.83 5.91 4.96
N THR A 45 8.01 5.42 5.89
CA THR A 45 8.48 4.62 7.03
C THR A 45 8.64 3.19 6.57
N ILE A 46 9.84 2.62 6.73
CA ILE A 46 10.14 1.27 6.26
C ILE A 46 10.35 0.36 7.46
N ILE A 47 9.62 -0.76 7.46
CA ILE A 47 9.92 -1.93 8.27
C ILE A 47 10.43 -3.03 7.36
N THR A 48 11.38 -3.82 7.84
CA THR A 48 11.98 -4.91 7.05
C THR A 48 11.69 -6.27 7.67
N ALA A 49 11.74 -7.32 6.86
CA ALA A 49 11.76 -8.71 7.29
C ALA A 49 12.79 -9.48 6.43
N SER A 50 13.39 -10.50 7.03
CA SER A 50 14.50 -11.27 6.46
C SER A 50 14.07 -12.62 5.86
N ASP A 51 12.83 -13.05 6.10
CA ASP A 51 12.24 -14.21 5.43
C ASP A 51 10.71 -14.10 5.33
N GLY A 52 10.11 -15.01 4.57
CA GLY A 52 8.67 -15.00 4.32
C GLY A 52 7.81 -15.31 5.54
N VAL A 53 8.33 -15.94 6.59
CA VAL A 53 7.57 -16.19 7.83
C VAL A 53 7.47 -14.88 8.60
N GLU A 54 8.60 -14.23 8.85
CA GLU A 54 8.67 -12.93 9.51
C GLU A 54 7.86 -11.87 8.72
N GLY A 55 7.90 -11.91 7.39
CA GLY A 55 7.12 -11.04 6.53
C GLY A 55 5.61 -11.17 6.72
N VAL A 56 5.10 -12.39 6.89
CA VAL A 56 3.66 -12.63 7.15
C VAL A 56 3.28 -12.15 8.56
N GLU A 57 4.11 -12.45 9.56
CA GLU A 57 3.88 -12.01 10.94
C GLU A 57 3.82 -10.48 11.04
N LYS A 58 4.80 -9.80 10.44
CA LYS A 58 4.85 -8.32 10.39
C LYS A 58 3.71 -7.73 9.58
N ALA A 59 3.27 -8.38 8.50
CA ALA A 59 2.10 -7.90 7.75
C ALA A 59 0.85 -7.85 8.64
N LEU A 60 0.67 -8.85 9.52
CA LEU A 60 -0.46 -8.94 10.43
C LEU A 60 -0.37 -7.97 11.61
N SER A 61 0.80 -7.90 12.26
CA SER A 61 1.00 -7.06 13.46
C SER A 61 1.12 -5.58 13.13
N GLU A 62 1.86 -5.22 12.08
CA GLU A 62 2.20 -3.84 11.74
C GLU A 62 1.20 -3.18 10.80
N LYS A 63 0.43 -3.98 10.04
CA LYS A 63 -0.56 -3.53 9.06
C LYS A 63 -0.01 -2.44 8.12
N PRO A 64 1.06 -2.73 7.36
CA PRO A 64 1.65 -1.77 6.45
C PRO A 64 0.66 -1.31 5.36
N ASP A 65 0.88 -0.13 4.81
CA ASP A 65 0.11 0.41 3.68
C ASP A 65 0.44 -0.32 2.36
N LEU A 66 1.61 -0.97 2.26
CA LEU A 66 2.07 -1.75 1.10
C LEU A 66 3.19 -2.71 1.49
N ILE A 67 3.29 -3.84 0.80
CA ILE A 67 4.35 -4.85 0.97
C ILE A 67 5.14 -5.00 -0.32
N ILE A 68 6.47 -4.97 -0.23
CA ILE A 68 7.41 -5.40 -1.27
C ILE A 68 8.00 -6.72 -0.80
N LEU A 69 7.91 -7.76 -1.63
CA LEU A 69 8.21 -9.13 -1.23
C LEU A 69 9.06 -9.82 -2.31
N ASP A 70 10.26 -10.26 -1.94
CA ASP A 70 11.05 -11.14 -2.79
C ASP A 70 10.45 -12.54 -2.87
N VAL A 71 10.68 -13.24 -3.97
CA VAL A 71 10.18 -14.60 -4.19
C VAL A 71 11.17 -15.66 -3.71
N LEU A 72 12.47 -15.44 -3.90
CA LEU A 72 13.54 -16.39 -3.65
C LEU A 72 14.05 -16.23 -2.22
N MET A 73 13.37 -16.84 -1.26
CA MET A 73 13.79 -16.83 0.14
C MET A 73 13.77 -18.25 0.73
N PRO A 74 14.64 -18.55 1.72
CA PRO A 74 14.61 -19.81 2.44
C PRO A 74 13.33 -19.96 3.28
N LYS A 75 13.04 -21.21 3.68
CA LYS A 75 11.88 -21.63 4.50
C LYS A 75 10.52 -21.40 3.82
N LYS A 76 10.07 -20.14 3.73
CA LYS A 76 8.81 -19.74 3.12
C LYS A 76 9.09 -18.75 2.00
N ASN A 77 8.92 -19.22 0.77
CA ASN A 77 9.18 -18.40 -0.41
C ASN A 77 8.12 -17.29 -0.57
N GLY A 78 8.41 -16.29 -1.40
CA GLY A 78 7.50 -15.14 -1.57
C GLY A 78 6.15 -15.49 -2.18
N PHE A 79 6.04 -16.55 -2.98
CA PHE A 79 4.73 -17.00 -3.48
C PHE A 79 3.85 -17.51 -2.33
N GLN A 80 4.41 -18.32 -1.44
CA GLN A 80 3.70 -18.84 -0.27
C GLN A 80 3.36 -17.71 0.72
N ALA A 81 4.28 -16.78 0.94
CA ALA A 81 4.04 -15.60 1.80
C ALA A 81 2.95 -14.69 1.22
N CYS A 82 3.03 -14.39 -0.09
CA CYS A 82 2.01 -13.63 -0.80
C CYS A 82 0.64 -14.28 -0.66
N ARG A 83 0.52 -15.58 -0.94
CA ARG A 83 -0.75 -16.31 -0.76
C ARG A 83 -1.27 -16.19 0.66
N SER A 84 -0.43 -16.41 1.68
CA SER A 84 -0.84 -16.30 3.09
C SER A 84 -1.40 -14.90 3.40
N ILE A 85 -0.70 -13.83 3.02
CA ILE A 85 -1.17 -12.44 3.19
C ILE A 85 -2.48 -12.21 2.46
N LYS A 86 -2.58 -12.61 1.18
CA LYS A 86 -3.78 -12.36 0.36
C LYS A 86 -4.98 -13.23 0.76
N SER A 87 -4.77 -14.31 1.51
CA SER A 87 -5.84 -15.18 2.02
C SER A 87 -6.36 -14.80 3.41
N CYS A 88 -5.65 -13.96 4.15
CA CYS A 88 -6.00 -13.56 5.50
C CYS A 88 -6.93 -12.33 5.48
N PRO A 89 -8.13 -12.37 6.09
CA PRO A 89 -9.09 -11.26 6.05
C PRO A 89 -8.53 -9.91 6.51
N GLU A 90 -7.63 -9.93 7.49
CA GLU A 90 -6.99 -8.79 8.13
C GLU A 90 -5.90 -8.15 7.26
N THR A 91 -5.33 -8.88 6.30
CA THR A 91 -4.18 -8.42 5.48
C THR A 91 -4.43 -8.48 3.97
N GLN A 92 -5.48 -9.16 3.51
CA GLN A 92 -5.78 -9.36 2.08
C GLN A 92 -5.93 -8.07 1.27
N HIS A 93 -6.30 -6.98 1.93
CA HIS A 93 -6.50 -5.67 1.33
C HIS A 93 -5.20 -4.87 1.12
N ILE A 94 -4.10 -5.31 1.76
CA ILE A 94 -2.78 -4.69 1.63
C ILE A 94 -2.25 -5.01 0.22
N PRO A 95 -1.79 -4.01 -0.55
CA PRO A 95 -1.19 -4.25 -1.85
C PRO A 95 0.17 -4.94 -1.69
N VAL A 96 0.39 -5.97 -2.50
CA VAL A 96 1.65 -6.74 -2.52
C VAL A 96 2.32 -6.60 -3.88
N ILE A 97 3.54 -6.06 -3.90
CA ILE A 97 4.43 -6.05 -5.05
C ILE A 97 5.44 -7.17 -4.88
N LEU A 98 5.44 -8.15 -5.76
CA LEU A 98 6.54 -9.10 -5.86
C LEU A 98 7.70 -8.45 -6.61
N LEU A 99 8.90 -8.51 -6.04
CA LEU A 99 10.12 -7.99 -6.65
C LEU A 99 11.21 -9.06 -6.61
N SER A 100 11.48 -9.74 -7.73
CA SER A 100 12.34 -10.93 -7.73
C SER A 100 13.32 -10.99 -8.91
N SER A 101 14.40 -11.72 -8.74
CA SER A 101 15.30 -12.11 -9.84
C SER A 101 14.68 -13.15 -10.79
N LYS A 102 13.61 -13.85 -10.39
CA LYS A 102 12.83 -14.72 -11.28
C LYS A 102 12.07 -13.90 -12.30
N SER A 103 12.34 -14.10 -13.58
CA SER A 103 11.88 -13.20 -14.66
C SER A 103 11.09 -13.87 -15.78
N GLU A 104 10.93 -15.20 -15.72
CA GLU A 104 10.21 -15.94 -16.74
C GLU A 104 8.72 -15.58 -16.77
N PRO A 105 8.06 -15.67 -17.94
CA PRO A 105 6.62 -15.43 -18.04
C PRO A 105 5.78 -16.29 -17.07
N ALA A 106 6.21 -17.54 -16.86
CA ALA A 106 5.58 -18.45 -15.90
C ALA A 106 5.65 -17.91 -14.46
N ASP A 107 6.79 -17.34 -14.06
CA ASP A 107 6.99 -16.79 -12.71
C ASP A 107 6.04 -15.61 -12.45
N LYS A 108 5.92 -14.73 -13.43
CA LYS A 108 4.99 -13.58 -13.38
C LYS A 108 3.54 -14.08 -13.28
N PHE A 109 3.17 -15.04 -14.11
CA PHE A 109 1.84 -15.64 -14.08
C PHE A 109 1.53 -16.27 -12.71
N TRP A 110 2.46 -17.05 -12.16
CA TRP A 110 2.30 -17.69 -10.85
C TRP A 110 2.20 -16.68 -9.72
N GLY A 111 3.01 -15.62 -9.75
CA GLY A 111 2.95 -14.53 -8.78
C GLY A 111 1.59 -13.83 -8.76
N MET A 112 1.07 -13.46 -9.93
CA MET A 112 -0.27 -12.86 -10.03
C MET A 112 -1.36 -13.83 -9.55
N LYS A 113 -1.23 -15.13 -9.86
CA LYS A 113 -2.15 -16.17 -9.36
C LYS A 113 -2.15 -16.31 -7.83
N GLN A 114 -1.09 -15.90 -7.13
CA GLN A 114 -1.07 -15.90 -5.67
C GLN A 114 -1.78 -14.69 -5.05
N GLY A 115 -2.22 -13.73 -5.88
CA GLY A 115 -2.90 -12.52 -5.45
C GLY A 115 -1.99 -11.30 -5.37
N ALA A 116 -0.76 -11.37 -5.88
CA ALA A 116 0.08 -10.18 -6.01
C ALA A 116 -0.61 -9.12 -6.87
N ASP A 117 -0.44 -7.86 -6.49
CA ASP A 117 -1.01 -6.72 -7.21
C ASP A 117 -0.08 -6.28 -8.36
N LEU A 118 1.22 -6.56 -8.24
CA LEU A 118 2.23 -6.32 -9.26
C LEU A 118 3.39 -7.31 -9.13
N TYR A 119 4.00 -7.67 -10.25
CA TYR A 119 5.26 -8.40 -10.31
C TYR A 119 6.31 -7.58 -11.05
N LEU A 120 7.45 -7.33 -10.40
CA LEU A 120 8.62 -6.63 -10.94
C LEU A 120 9.84 -7.55 -10.89
N THR A 121 10.75 -7.36 -11.85
CA THR A 121 11.99 -8.13 -11.95
C THR A 121 13.19 -7.31 -11.56
N LYS A 122 14.11 -7.91 -10.81
CA LYS A 122 15.44 -7.35 -10.54
C LYS A 122 16.34 -7.53 -11.78
N PRO A 123 17.29 -6.61 -12.05
CA PRO A 123 17.51 -5.34 -11.35
C PRO A 123 16.41 -4.31 -11.68
N LEU A 124 15.97 -3.55 -10.68
CA LEU A 124 14.97 -2.50 -10.83
C LEU A 124 15.60 -1.14 -10.52
N LEU A 125 15.44 -0.19 -11.43
CA LEU A 125 15.91 1.18 -11.22
C LEU A 125 15.12 1.86 -10.07
N PRO A 126 15.75 2.70 -9.23
CA PRO A 126 15.08 3.38 -8.12
C PRO A 126 13.79 4.12 -8.53
N MET A 127 13.81 4.78 -9.69
CA MET A 127 12.64 5.47 -10.24
C MET A 127 11.48 4.53 -10.55
N GLY A 128 11.77 3.31 -11.05
CA GLY A 128 10.75 2.29 -11.31
C GLY A 128 10.07 1.83 -10.03
N LEU A 129 10.87 1.59 -8.98
CA LEU A 129 10.37 1.23 -7.66
C LEU A 129 9.49 2.33 -7.06
N LEU A 130 9.98 3.57 -7.07
CA LEU A 130 9.23 4.73 -6.55
C LEU A 130 7.91 4.94 -7.28
N LYS A 131 7.91 4.82 -8.62
CA LYS A 131 6.69 4.96 -9.43
C LYS A 131 5.66 3.87 -9.08
N ALA A 132 6.11 2.62 -8.92
CA ALA A 132 5.23 1.52 -8.56
C ALA A 132 4.60 1.74 -7.17
N VAL A 133 5.42 2.03 -6.16
CA VAL A 133 4.96 2.29 -4.78
C VAL A 133 4.00 3.48 -4.73
N ALA A 134 4.38 4.62 -5.30
CA ALA A 134 3.53 5.82 -5.29
C ALA A 134 2.19 5.58 -5.99
N GLY A 135 2.20 4.84 -7.11
CA GLY A 135 0.98 4.48 -7.84
C GLY A 135 0.01 3.66 -7.00
N PHE A 136 0.49 2.64 -6.28
CA PHE A 136 -0.36 1.84 -5.40
C PHE A 136 -0.85 2.62 -4.19
N ILE A 137 0.01 3.40 -3.54
CA ILE A 137 -0.39 4.24 -2.41
C ILE A 137 -1.49 5.22 -2.82
N ALA A 138 -1.31 5.93 -3.95
CA ALA A 138 -2.31 6.86 -4.47
C ALA A 138 -3.63 6.17 -4.82
N LYS A 139 -3.57 5.03 -5.52
CA LYS A 139 -4.75 4.23 -5.88
C LYS A 139 -5.52 3.77 -4.64
N HIS A 140 -4.82 3.27 -3.62
CA HIS A 140 -5.46 2.80 -2.39
C HIS A 140 -6.05 3.93 -1.54
N LEU A 141 -5.40 5.10 -1.51
CA LEU A 141 -5.96 6.29 -0.88
C LEU A 141 -7.26 6.73 -1.56
N LEU A 142 -7.28 6.78 -2.90
CA LEU A 142 -8.46 7.13 -3.67
C LEU A 142 -9.61 6.13 -3.42
N LEU A 143 -9.33 4.83 -3.48
CA LEU A 143 -10.34 3.80 -3.23
C LEU A 143 -10.89 3.84 -1.80
N ARG A 144 -10.06 4.20 -0.81
CA ARG A 144 -10.51 4.39 0.57
C ARG A 144 -11.44 5.61 0.67
N TYR A 145 -11.05 6.72 0.05
CA TYR A 145 -11.86 7.94 0.00
C TYR A 145 -13.24 7.69 -0.63
N GLU A 146 -13.30 7.07 -1.81
CA GLU A 146 -14.55 6.75 -2.50
C GLU A 146 -15.47 5.83 -1.68
N ARG A 147 -14.89 4.86 -0.97
CA ARG A 147 -15.66 3.94 -0.09
C ARG A 147 -16.25 4.68 1.10
N GLU A 148 -15.50 5.59 1.70
CA GLU A 148 -15.96 6.42 2.81
C GLU A 148 -17.07 7.38 2.37
N GLU A 149 -16.88 8.09 1.25
CA GLU A 149 -17.89 8.98 0.68
C GLU A 149 -19.19 8.22 0.37
N ARG A 150 -19.09 7.06 -0.29
CA ARG A 150 -20.24 6.20 -0.58
C ARG A 150 -20.94 5.73 0.70
N ARG A 151 -20.18 5.41 1.75
CA ARG A 151 -20.75 5.02 3.07
C ARG A 151 -21.49 6.18 3.72
N GLN A 152 -20.97 7.41 3.64
CA GLN A 152 -21.61 8.60 4.20
C GLN A 152 -22.90 8.96 3.43
N LEU A 153 -22.85 8.93 2.10
CA LEU A 153 -24.03 9.19 1.27
C LEU A 153 -25.16 8.20 1.57
N ARG A 154 -24.85 6.90 1.68
CA ARG A 154 -25.83 5.86 2.06
C ARG A 154 -26.50 6.16 3.40
N LYS A 155 -25.72 6.58 4.41
CA LYS A 155 -26.29 6.99 5.71
C LYS A 155 -27.22 8.20 5.57
N ARG A 156 -26.84 9.23 4.81
CA ARG A 156 -27.68 10.44 4.63
C ARG A 156 -29.00 10.15 3.92
N VAL A 157 -29.01 9.25 2.94
CA VAL A 157 -30.24 8.83 2.25
C VAL A 157 -31.12 7.99 3.18
N GLN A 158 -30.53 7.07 3.95
CA GLN A 158 -31.25 6.20 4.86
C GLN A 158 -31.85 6.93 6.08
N TYR A 159 -31.19 7.98 6.57
CA TYR A 159 -31.65 8.82 7.69
C TYR A 159 -32.19 10.16 7.21
N GLY A 160 -32.87 10.19 6.05
CA GLY A 160 -33.38 11.40 5.43
C GLY A 160 -34.00 12.37 6.44
N GLN A 161 -33.46 13.59 6.45
CA GLN A 161 -34.14 14.77 6.97
C GLN A 161 -35.53 14.81 6.35
N HIS A 162 -36.57 14.52 7.13
CA HIS A 162 -37.91 14.95 6.77
C HIS A 162 -37.88 16.48 6.68
N PRO A 163 -38.32 17.09 5.58
CA PRO A 163 -38.61 18.52 5.62
C PRO A 163 -39.75 18.67 6.65
N THR A 164 -39.46 19.27 7.80
CA THR A 164 -40.50 19.82 8.66
C THR A 164 -41.09 21.01 7.91
N GLY A 165 -42.01 20.70 7.00
CA GLY A 165 -42.88 21.66 6.34
C GLY A 165 -44.28 21.50 6.92
N SER A 166 -44.81 22.63 7.39
CA SER A 166 -46.12 22.90 8.00
C SER A 166 -46.16 22.78 9.52
#